data_AF-A0A6J1WU65-F1
#
_entry.id   AF-A0A6J1WU65-F1
#
_cell.length_a   1.000
_cell.length_b   1.000
_cell.length_c   1.000
_cell.angle_alpha   90.00
_cell.angle_beta   90.00
_cell.angle_gamma   90.00
#
_symmetry.space_group_name_H-M   'P 1'
#
loop_
_entity.id
_entity.type
_entity.pdbx_description
1 polymer ?
#
loop_
_entity_poly.entity_id
_entity_poly.type
_entity_poly.pdbx_seq_one_letter_code
_entity_poly.pdbx_strand_id
1 'polypeptide(L)'
;MYVLNYLITAKTRTELTPILITCSLKDIVIISAPVIDQRDVRYYLYRPNGGILKLNITHPNYAHSNNVQDTGEKKYSFIVIKYTKKAKRAIVSPLHNYRVFSVKNKGDDDVDLFAKNEKEMNLNDFMIGPLDENDHGNWVLCLYYKDLNDEWLEMFQVITIKIIESVTASVRRTKSRTEDTFHFSFSYPIRDLTSCELTAPVSTYDRYYERDVINWDTCGYVIKNITKNDEGMWRIMGVGRIVYETLAYLKYT
;
A
#
# COMPACT_ATOMS: atom_id res chain seq x y z
N MET A 1 -9.84 18.56 -25.04
CA MET A 1 -8.70 18.27 -25.92
C MET A 1 -8.41 16.78 -25.80
N TYR A 2 -8.84 15.97 -26.77
CA TYR A 2 -8.72 14.52 -26.71
C TYR A 2 -7.27 14.11 -27.02
N VAL A 3 -6.55 13.60 -26.04
CA VAL A 3 -5.26 12.95 -26.29
C VAL A 3 -5.58 11.56 -26.85
N LEU A 4 -5.27 11.37 -28.13
CA LEU A 4 -5.26 10.06 -28.79
C LEU A 4 -4.26 9.16 -28.06
N ASN A 5 -4.76 8.32 -27.15
CA ASN A 5 -4.00 7.22 -26.57
C ASN A 5 -3.77 6.18 -27.65
N TYR A 6 -2.60 6.20 -28.29
CA TYR A 6 -2.15 5.08 -29.11
C TYR A 6 -2.00 3.86 -28.20
N LEU A 7 -2.96 2.94 -28.24
CA LEU A 7 -2.89 1.68 -27.53
C LEU A 7 -1.73 0.87 -28.14
N ILE A 8 -0.60 0.80 -27.43
CA ILE A 8 0.54 0.00 -27.87
C ILE A 8 0.13 -1.47 -27.76
N THR A 9 0.11 -2.18 -28.89
CA THR A 9 -0.20 -3.61 -28.90
C THR A 9 1.10 -4.38 -28.75
N ALA A 10 1.31 -4.96 -27.56
CA ALA A 10 2.49 -5.77 -27.30
C ALA A 10 2.31 -7.22 -27.77
N LYS A 11 3.31 -7.76 -28.46
CA LYS A 11 3.31 -9.16 -28.91
C LYS A 11 3.49 -10.14 -27.75
N THR A 12 4.24 -9.73 -26.72
CA THR A 12 4.42 -10.53 -25.51
C THR A 12 4.32 -9.66 -24.28
N ARG A 13 3.79 -10.26 -23.21
CA ARG A 13 3.68 -9.66 -21.87
C ARG A 13 4.51 -10.46 -20.89
N THR A 14 5.27 -9.77 -20.05
CA THR A 14 6.04 -10.39 -18.98
C THR A 14 5.73 -9.70 -17.66
N GLU A 15 5.25 -10.47 -16.69
CA GLU A 15 5.01 -9.97 -15.34
C GLU A 15 6.32 -9.87 -14.55
N LEU A 16 6.49 -8.75 -13.86
CA LEU A 16 7.51 -8.50 -12.86
C LEU A 16 6.95 -8.82 -11.47
N THR A 17 7.84 -9.02 -10.49
CA THR A 17 7.43 -9.33 -9.12
C THR A 17 6.45 -8.28 -8.60
N PRO A 18 5.22 -8.67 -8.20
CA PRO A 18 4.25 -7.73 -7.67
C PRO A 18 4.70 -7.18 -6.33
N ILE A 19 4.23 -5.98 -5.99
CA ILE A 19 4.52 -5.33 -4.71
C ILE A 19 3.23 -4.98 -3.98
N LEU A 20 3.23 -5.19 -2.66
CA LEU A 20 2.16 -4.77 -1.75
C LEU A 20 2.68 -3.63 -0.87
N ILE A 21 2.03 -2.48 -0.95
CA ILE A 21 2.38 -1.29 -0.19
C ILE A 21 1.24 -0.98 0.76
N THR A 22 1.51 -1.01 2.07
CA THR A 22 0.53 -0.59 3.08
C THR A 22 0.73 0.88 3.40
N CYS A 23 -0.34 1.67 3.33
CA CYS A 23 -0.33 3.13 3.50
C CYS A 23 -1.53 3.61 4.31
N SER A 24 -1.51 4.89 4.70
CA SER A 24 -2.67 5.63 5.21
C SER A 24 -3.16 6.66 4.17
N LEU A 25 -4.34 7.24 4.37
CA LEU A 25 -4.81 8.37 3.58
C LEU A 25 -3.87 9.55 3.74
N LYS A 26 -3.67 10.27 2.63
CA LYS A 26 -2.77 11.43 2.49
C LYS A 26 -1.28 11.10 2.56
N ASP A 27 -0.93 9.82 2.61
CA ASP A 27 0.45 9.42 2.33
C ASP A 27 0.76 9.64 0.85
N ILE A 28 2.04 9.77 0.54
CA ILE A 28 2.57 9.81 -0.82
C ILE A 28 3.54 8.63 -0.94
N VAL A 29 3.39 7.88 -2.02
CA VAL A 29 4.25 6.75 -2.35
C VAL A 29 5.16 7.16 -3.50
N ILE A 30 6.46 7.07 -3.31
CA ILE A 30 7.44 7.19 -4.39
C ILE A 30 7.87 5.78 -4.79
N ILE A 31 7.82 5.48 -6.09
CA ILE A 31 8.17 4.18 -6.64
C ILE A 31 9.22 4.38 -7.74
N SER A 32 10.30 3.60 -7.70
CA SER A 32 11.29 3.51 -8.77
C SER A 32 10.82 2.51 -9.83
N ALA A 33 10.55 3.00 -11.03
CA ALA A 33 10.25 2.16 -12.16
C ALA A 33 11.48 1.30 -12.56
N PRO A 34 11.28 0.05 -13.01
CA PRO A 34 12.35 -0.77 -13.59
C PRO A 34 13.03 -0.07 -14.77
N VAL A 35 14.30 -0.36 -15.00
CA VAL A 35 15.12 0.26 -16.05
C VAL A 35 15.52 -0.77 -17.08
N ILE A 36 15.39 -0.39 -18.35
CA ILE A 36 15.83 -1.15 -19.52
C ILE A 36 16.83 -0.27 -20.26
N ASP A 37 17.97 -0.83 -20.64
CA ASP A 37 18.98 -0.14 -21.45
C ASP A 37 18.50 0.01 -22.90
N GLN A 38 17.56 0.95 -23.12
CA GLN A 38 17.00 1.29 -24.43
C GLN A 38 16.49 2.74 -24.42
N ARG A 39 16.62 3.43 -25.57
CA ARG A 39 16.21 4.83 -25.74
C ARG A 39 14.72 5.06 -25.94
N ASP A 40 13.98 4.09 -26.49
CA ASP A 40 12.52 4.18 -26.72
C ASP A 40 11.78 3.21 -25.80
N VAL A 41 11.73 3.57 -24.51
CA VAL A 41 10.91 2.90 -23.49
C VAL A 41 9.79 3.84 -23.08
N ARG A 42 8.57 3.32 -23.01
CA ARG A 42 7.38 4.10 -22.67
C ARG A 42 6.74 3.53 -21.41
N TYR A 43 6.59 4.38 -20.41
CA TYR A 43 6.05 4.03 -19.12
C TYR A 43 4.61 4.52 -19.00
N TYR A 44 3.71 3.61 -18.61
CA TYR A 44 2.32 3.92 -18.33
C TYR A 44 1.92 3.35 -16.98
N LEU A 45 1.11 4.09 -16.25
CA LEU A 45 0.56 3.70 -14.97
C LEU A 45 -0.96 3.65 -15.09
N TYR A 46 -1.51 2.47 -14.89
CA TYR A 46 -2.95 2.22 -14.86
C TYR A 46 -3.43 2.29 -13.42
N ARG A 47 -4.47 3.09 -13.19
CA ARG A 47 -5.11 3.31 -11.89
C ARG A 47 -6.14 2.21 -11.60
N PRO A 48 -6.48 1.96 -10.33
CA PRO A 48 -7.53 1.02 -9.94
C PRO A 48 -8.89 1.34 -10.58
N ASN A 49 -9.18 2.63 -10.78
CA ASN A 49 -10.41 3.11 -11.40
C ASN A 49 -10.41 3.10 -12.94
N GLY A 50 -9.39 2.52 -13.58
CA GLY A 50 -9.25 2.42 -15.04
C GLY A 50 -8.61 3.65 -15.70
N GLY A 51 -8.24 4.68 -14.94
CA GLY A 51 -7.47 5.81 -15.46
C GLY A 51 -6.07 5.39 -15.95
N ILE A 52 -5.52 6.12 -16.92
CA ILE A 52 -4.18 5.85 -17.49
C ILE A 52 -3.35 7.12 -17.41
N LEU A 53 -2.12 7.00 -16.91
CA LEU A 53 -1.14 8.08 -16.87
C LEU A 53 0.12 7.65 -17.63
N LYS A 54 0.54 8.44 -18.62
CA LYS A 54 1.87 8.27 -19.21
C LYS A 54 2.91 8.92 -18.29
N LEU A 55 3.90 8.16 -17.84
CA LEU A 55 4.96 8.67 -16.97
C LEU A 55 6.06 9.33 -17.81
N ASN A 56 6.58 10.45 -17.32
CA ASN A 56 7.65 11.20 -17.98
C ASN A 56 9.04 10.69 -17.56
N ILE A 57 9.34 9.43 -17.90
CA ILE A 57 10.62 8.77 -17.62
C ILE A 57 11.37 8.60 -18.95
N THR A 58 12.29 9.51 -19.26
CA THR A 58 12.97 9.55 -20.58
C THR A 58 14.39 8.96 -20.55
N HIS A 59 15.06 8.98 -19.40
CA HIS A 59 16.43 8.48 -19.23
C HIS A 59 16.58 7.75 -17.90
N PRO A 60 15.87 6.62 -17.74
CA PRO A 60 15.91 5.88 -16.49
C PRO A 60 17.33 5.41 -16.19
N ASN A 61 17.84 5.72 -15.00
CA ASN A 61 19.17 5.29 -14.57
C ASN A 61 19.13 5.04 -13.06
N TYR A 62 19.75 3.95 -12.62
CA TYR A 62 20.06 3.78 -11.20
C TYR A 62 21.44 4.38 -10.95
N ALA A 63 21.47 5.52 -10.27
CA ALA A 63 22.73 6.05 -9.76
C ALA A 63 23.37 5.00 -8.83
N HIS A 64 24.56 4.51 -9.18
CA HIS A 64 25.34 3.70 -8.27
C HIS A 64 25.89 4.65 -7.20
N SER A 65 25.31 4.65 -6.00
CA SER A 65 25.86 5.41 -4.88
C SER A 65 27.18 4.75 -4.46
N ASN A 66 28.30 5.29 -4.96
CA ASN A 66 29.64 4.88 -4.54
C ASN A 66 29.98 5.32 -3.11
N ASN A 67 29.14 6.13 -2.47
CA ASN A 67 29.35 6.60 -1.11
C ASN A 67 28.51 5.76 -0.14
N VAL A 68 29.04 4.58 0.17
CA VAL A 68 28.59 3.75 1.30
C VAL A 68 29.27 4.28 2.57
N GLN A 69 28.91 5.49 2.98
CA GLN A 69 29.11 5.94 4.36
C GLN A 69 27.92 6.80 4.79
N ASP A 70 27.37 6.43 5.94
CA ASP A 70 26.51 7.23 6.81
C ASP A 70 25.12 7.65 6.34
N THR A 71 24.14 6.81 6.68
CA THR A 71 23.00 7.07 7.58
C THR A 71 22.06 5.87 7.45
N GLY A 72 21.49 5.39 8.54
CA GLY A 72 20.83 4.07 8.66
C GLY A 72 19.60 3.79 7.76
N GLU A 73 19.35 4.58 6.72
CA GLU A 73 18.27 4.37 5.75
C GLU A 73 18.88 3.95 4.39
N LYS A 74 19.05 2.65 4.19
CA LYS A 74 19.46 2.09 2.89
C LYS A 74 18.40 2.42 1.84
N LYS A 75 18.59 3.52 1.11
CA LYS A 75 17.57 4.14 0.25
C LYS A 75 17.08 3.27 -0.91
N TYR A 76 17.93 2.38 -1.40
CA TYR A 76 17.56 1.27 -2.28
C TYR A 76 18.49 0.10 -1.95
N SER A 77 17.99 -0.95 -1.32
CA SER A 77 18.80 -2.15 -1.12
C SER A 77 18.83 -2.95 -2.43
N PHE A 78 20.03 -3.41 -2.80
CA PHE A 78 20.36 -4.39 -3.85
C PHE A 78 19.58 -4.29 -5.19
N ILE A 79 20.30 -4.07 -6.29
CA ILE A 79 19.72 -4.19 -7.64
C ILE A 79 19.60 -5.66 -8.06
N VAL A 80 18.48 -6.01 -8.67
CA VAL A 80 18.26 -7.29 -9.34
C VAL A 80 18.40 -7.05 -10.84
N ILE A 81 19.23 -7.87 -11.48
CA ILE A 81 19.41 -7.85 -12.93
C ILE A 81 18.77 -9.11 -13.50
N LYS A 82 17.65 -8.96 -14.21
CA LYS A 82 16.97 -10.05 -14.90
C LYS A 82 17.29 -10.00 -16.38
N TYR A 83 17.90 -11.06 -16.90
CA TYR A 83 18.14 -11.21 -18.33
C TYR A 83 16.95 -11.88 -19.01
N THR A 84 16.41 -11.25 -20.06
CA THR A 84 15.35 -11.86 -20.86
C THR A 84 15.94 -12.49 -22.12
N LYS A 85 15.77 -13.81 -22.28
CA LYS A 85 16.24 -14.54 -23.47
C LYS A 85 15.66 -13.99 -24.78
N LYS A 86 14.42 -13.46 -24.73
CA LYS A 86 13.72 -12.89 -25.90
C LYS A 86 14.26 -11.53 -26.33
N ALA A 87 14.59 -10.65 -25.39
CA ALA A 87 15.11 -9.31 -25.72
C ALA A 87 16.64 -9.23 -25.72
N LYS A 88 17.35 -10.29 -25.27
CA LYS A 88 18.81 -10.31 -25.05
C LYS A 88 19.29 -9.11 -24.22
N ARG A 89 18.48 -8.63 -23.28
CA ARG A 89 18.74 -7.41 -22.50
C ARG A 89 18.53 -7.64 -21.01
N ALA A 90 19.27 -6.85 -20.24
CA ALA A 90 19.17 -6.75 -18.80
C ALA A 90 18.03 -5.80 -18.41
N ILE A 91 17.18 -6.26 -17.51
CA ILE A 91 16.21 -5.44 -16.79
C ILE A 91 16.80 -5.23 -15.41
N VAL A 92 16.95 -3.98 -15.01
CA VAL A 92 17.46 -3.62 -13.69
C VAL A 92 16.28 -3.14 -12.85
N SER A 93 16.14 -3.66 -11.65
CA SER A 93 15.11 -3.22 -10.69
C SER A 93 15.64 -3.34 -9.26
N PRO A 94 15.44 -2.37 -8.37
CA PRO A 94 15.84 -2.49 -6.97
C PRO A 94 14.92 -3.47 -6.26
N LEU A 95 15.45 -4.20 -5.27
CA LEU A 95 14.68 -5.14 -4.46
C LEU A 95 13.61 -4.42 -3.62
N HIS A 96 13.93 -3.22 -3.14
CA HIS A 96 12.99 -2.34 -2.46
C HIS A 96 12.84 -1.10 -3.32
N ASN A 97 11.77 -1.05 -4.12
CA ASN A 97 11.59 -0.03 -5.15
C ASN A 97 10.61 1.07 -4.75
N TYR A 98 10.25 1.19 -3.46
CA TYR A 98 9.33 2.23 -3.01
C TYR A 98 9.66 2.80 -1.64
N ARG A 99 9.19 4.02 -1.39
CA ARG A 99 9.16 4.69 -0.08
C ARG A 99 7.82 5.38 0.12
N VAL A 100 7.37 5.46 1.38
CA VAL A 100 6.11 6.08 1.77
C VAL A 100 6.41 7.20 2.75
N PHE A 101 5.81 8.36 2.58
CA PHE A 101 5.87 9.46 3.54
C PHE A 101 4.53 10.16 3.65
N SER A 102 4.24 10.72 4.82
CA SER A 102 2.96 11.38 5.08
C SER A 102 3.08 12.90 4.98
N VAL A 103 2.13 13.54 4.30
CA VAL A 103 2.03 15.02 4.28
C VAL A 103 1.67 15.58 5.66
N LYS A 104 1.12 14.74 6.55
CA LYS A 104 0.71 15.13 7.91
C LYS A 104 1.87 15.27 8.90
N ASN A 105 3.08 14.81 8.57
CA ASN A 105 4.22 14.88 9.49
C ASN A 105 4.75 16.32 9.58
N LYS A 106 4.10 17.13 10.42
CA LYS A 106 4.73 18.26 11.09
C LYS A 106 5.67 17.70 12.16
N GLY A 107 6.80 17.14 11.75
CA GLY A 107 7.93 16.98 12.66
C GLY A 107 8.38 18.36 13.14
N ASP A 108 9.01 18.43 14.29
CA ASP A 108 9.38 19.63 15.05
C ASP A 108 10.40 20.58 14.37
N ASP A 109 10.58 20.51 13.05
CA ASP A 109 11.49 21.36 12.29
C ASP A 109 10.82 21.86 11.01
N ASP A 110 11.13 23.11 10.65
CA ASP A 110 10.75 23.90 9.45
C ASP A 110 11.12 23.23 8.08
N VAL A 111 11.35 21.92 8.05
CA VAL A 111 11.77 21.17 6.87
C VAL A 111 10.56 20.71 6.09
N ASP A 112 10.35 21.30 4.92
CA ASP A 112 9.40 20.82 3.92
C ASP A 112 9.80 19.40 3.45
N LEU A 113 9.16 18.40 4.06
CA LEU A 113 9.39 16.98 3.77
C LEU A 113 9.05 16.63 2.32
N PHE A 114 8.08 17.30 1.72
CA PHE A 114 7.73 17.08 0.31
C PHE A 114 8.86 17.56 -0.59
N ALA A 115 9.30 18.81 -0.43
CA ALA A 115 10.41 19.37 -1.22
C ALA A 115 11.72 18.58 -1.04
N LYS A 116 11.98 18.06 0.15
CA LYS A 116 13.11 17.15 0.39
C LYS A 116 12.97 15.87 -0.42
N ASN A 117 11.83 15.19 -0.34
CA ASN A 117 11.63 13.92 -1.06
C ASN A 117 11.66 14.11 -2.58
N GLU A 118 11.08 15.20 -3.09
CA GLU A 118 11.11 15.57 -4.51
C GLU A 118 12.54 15.76 -5.03
N LYS A 119 13.38 16.52 -4.30
CA LYS A 119 14.81 16.71 -4.67
C LYS A 119 15.61 15.41 -4.68
N GLU A 120 15.19 14.42 -3.91
CA GLU A 120 15.86 13.14 -3.78
C GLU A 120 15.35 12.07 -4.77
N MET A 121 14.38 12.41 -5.62
CA MET A 121 13.88 11.48 -6.63
C MET A 121 14.93 11.22 -7.73
N ASN A 122 15.07 9.96 -8.11
CA ASN A 122 15.82 9.57 -9.30
C ASN A 122 14.99 9.81 -10.57
N LEU A 123 15.65 9.77 -11.73
CA LEU A 123 15.03 9.98 -13.04
C LEU A 123 13.96 8.94 -13.40
N ASN A 124 13.96 7.79 -12.74
CA ASN A 124 12.98 6.71 -12.92
C ASN A 124 11.99 6.61 -11.75
N ASP A 125 12.02 7.55 -10.80
CA ASP A 125 11.06 7.60 -9.71
C ASP A 125 9.78 8.32 -10.16
N PHE A 126 8.63 7.88 -9.65
CA PHE A 126 7.35 8.55 -9.82
C PHE A 126 6.56 8.52 -8.51
N MET A 127 5.62 9.45 -8.36
CA MET A 127 4.78 9.57 -7.16
C MET A 127 3.35 9.10 -7.40
N ILE A 128 2.76 8.47 -6.39
CA ILE A 128 1.32 8.23 -6.26
C ILE A 128 0.85 8.91 -4.97
N GLY A 129 -0.14 9.79 -5.09
CA GLY A 129 -0.76 10.50 -3.96
C GLY A 129 -0.75 12.03 -4.10
N PRO A 130 -1.16 12.77 -3.05
CA PRO A 130 -1.61 12.28 -1.75
C PRO A 130 -2.77 11.28 -1.87
N LEU A 131 -2.65 10.12 -1.21
CA LEU A 131 -3.58 9.00 -1.40
C LEU A 131 -4.98 9.33 -0.88
N ASP A 132 -5.98 9.00 -1.69
CA ASP A 132 -7.40 8.98 -1.31
C ASP A 132 -8.00 7.56 -1.43
N GLU A 133 -9.29 7.41 -1.09
CA GLU A 133 -9.96 6.10 -1.10
C GLU A 133 -9.97 5.41 -2.46
N ASN A 134 -9.91 6.16 -3.57
CA ASN A 134 -9.91 5.61 -4.94
C ASN A 134 -8.54 5.06 -5.36
N ASP A 135 -7.49 5.39 -4.60
CA ASP A 135 -6.15 4.87 -4.85
C ASP A 135 -5.94 3.49 -4.21
N HIS A 136 -6.87 3.02 -3.37
CA HIS A 136 -6.86 1.67 -2.81
C HIS A 136 -7.09 0.62 -3.91
N GLY A 137 -6.24 -0.41 -3.93
CA GLY A 137 -6.36 -1.54 -4.85
C GLY A 137 -5.15 -1.68 -5.77
N ASN A 138 -5.38 -2.30 -6.93
CA ASN A 138 -4.31 -2.69 -7.83
C ASN A 138 -4.04 -1.62 -8.88
N TRP A 139 -2.81 -1.11 -8.86
CA TRP A 139 -2.21 -0.32 -9.90
C TRP A 139 -1.36 -1.21 -10.81
N VAL A 140 -1.20 -0.83 -12.07
CA VAL A 140 -0.35 -1.57 -13.00
C VAL A 140 0.63 -0.61 -13.65
N LEU A 141 1.92 -0.79 -13.36
CA LEU A 141 3.00 -0.10 -14.06
C LEU A 141 3.38 -0.92 -15.29
N CYS A 142 3.15 -0.39 -16.49
CA CYS A 142 3.54 -0.99 -17.75
C CYS A 142 4.73 -0.26 -18.37
N LEU A 143 5.67 -1.03 -18.89
CA LEU A 143 6.84 -0.58 -19.62
C LEU A 143 6.78 -1.22 -21.01
N TYR A 144 6.66 -0.40 -22.05
CA TYR A 144 6.68 -0.85 -23.44
C TYR A 144 8.02 -0.51 -24.06
N TYR A 145 8.60 -1.49 -24.74
CA TYR A 145 9.88 -1.35 -25.42
C TYR A 145 9.93 -2.26 -26.64
N LYS A 146 10.77 -1.92 -27.62
CA LYS A 146 10.88 -2.70 -28.85
C LYS A 146 12.00 -3.75 -28.77
N ASP A 147 11.73 -4.94 -29.26
CA ASP A 147 12.73 -5.99 -29.43
C ASP A 147 13.64 -5.73 -30.64
N LEU A 148 14.48 -6.72 -30.99
CA LEU A 148 15.39 -6.62 -32.14
C LEU A 148 14.67 -6.63 -33.50
N ASN A 149 13.40 -7.04 -33.54
CA ASN A 149 12.56 -7.11 -34.74
C ASN A 149 11.60 -5.92 -34.85
N ASP A 150 11.79 -4.87 -34.04
CA ASP A 150 10.92 -3.70 -33.94
C ASP A 150 9.51 -4.02 -33.39
N GLU A 151 9.33 -5.17 -32.75
CA GLU A 151 8.06 -5.58 -32.16
C GLU A 151 7.94 -5.05 -30.72
N TRP A 152 6.77 -4.51 -30.37
CA TRP A 152 6.51 -4.05 -29.01
C TRP A 152 6.39 -5.23 -28.04
N LEU A 153 7.16 -5.16 -26.97
CA LEU A 153 7.05 -6.03 -25.80
C LEU A 153 6.54 -5.20 -24.62
N GLU A 154 5.79 -5.84 -23.74
CA GLU A 154 5.29 -5.25 -22.50
C GLU A 154 5.89 -6.00 -21.31
N MET A 155 6.42 -5.22 -20.38
CA MET A 155 6.61 -5.67 -19.01
C MET A 155 5.66 -4.93 -18.12
N PHE A 156 5.07 -5.64 -17.15
CA PHE A 156 4.18 -5.00 -16.20
C PHE A 156 4.46 -5.44 -14.77
N GLN A 157 4.24 -4.54 -13.83
CA GLN A 157 4.31 -4.79 -12.39
C GLN A 157 2.97 -4.41 -11.77
N VAL A 158 2.37 -5.36 -11.05
CA VAL A 158 1.19 -5.07 -10.22
C VAL A 158 1.65 -4.46 -8.91
N ILE A 159 1.08 -3.32 -8.57
CA ILE A 159 1.35 -2.55 -7.35
C ILE A 159 0.04 -2.48 -6.58
N THR A 160 -0.09 -3.26 -5.52
CA THR A 160 -1.26 -3.23 -4.65
C THR A 160 -1.05 -2.18 -3.56
N ILE A 161 -1.84 -1.10 -3.58
CA ILE A 161 -1.88 -0.11 -2.50
C ILE A 161 -3.01 -0.51 -1.54
N LYS A 162 -2.63 -0.91 -0.33
CA LYS A 162 -3.56 -1.22 0.76
C LYS A 162 -3.60 -0.04 1.73
N ILE A 163 -4.62 0.79 1.58
CA ILE A 163 -4.89 1.90 2.50
C ILE A 163 -5.58 1.37 3.76
N ILE A 164 -5.00 1.65 4.92
CA ILE A 164 -5.53 1.33 6.26
C ILE A 164 -5.66 2.62 7.06
N GLU A 165 -6.85 2.91 7.59
CA GLU A 165 -7.09 4.05 8.46
C GLU A 165 -7.44 3.62 9.88
N SER A 166 -6.78 4.24 10.86
CA SER A 166 -7.06 4.01 12.28
C SER A 166 -8.28 4.82 12.72
N VAL A 167 -9.34 4.12 13.11
CA VAL A 167 -10.56 4.68 13.66
C VAL A 167 -10.55 4.51 15.16
N THR A 168 -11.07 5.50 15.88
CA THR A 168 -11.18 5.39 17.34
C THR A 168 -12.18 4.31 17.73
N ALA A 169 -11.84 3.50 18.73
CA ALA A 169 -12.75 2.52 19.31
C ALA A 169 -13.82 3.20 20.15
N SER A 170 -15.02 2.63 20.22
CA SER A 170 -16.05 3.05 21.19
C SER A 170 -15.54 2.95 22.63
N VAL A 171 -14.68 1.97 22.91
CA VAL A 171 -13.96 1.83 24.18
C VAL A 171 -12.51 1.46 23.91
N ARG A 172 -11.55 2.23 24.44
CA ARG A 172 -10.11 1.98 24.25
C ARG A 172 -9.51 1.04 25.29
N ARG A 173 -9.99 1.11 26.54
CA ARG A 173 -9.54 0.29 27.66
C ARG A 173 -10.72 0.02 28.60
N THR A 174 -10.94 -1.24 28.93
CA THR A 174 -12.00 -1.66 29.87
C THR A 174 -11.41 -2.58 30.92
N LYS A 175 -11.85 -2.41 32.17
CA LYS A 175 -11.66 -3.42 33.21
C LYS A 175 -12.96 -4.19 33.35
N SER A 176 -12.89 -5.51 33.29
CA SER A 176 -14.07 -6.36 33.40
C SER A 176 -13.81 -7.51 34.37
N ARG A 177 -14.85 -7.87 35.11
CA ARG A 177 -14.90 -9.03 35.99
C ARG A 177 -15.42 -10.25 35.23
N THR A 178 -15.38 -11.41 35.88
CA THR A 178 -16.00 -12.63 35.35
C THR A 178 -17.48 -12.38 35.05
N GLU A 179 -17.97 -12.95 33.95
CA GLU A 179 -19.39 -12.87 33.52
C GLU A 179 -19.85 -11.50 32.99
N ASP A 180 -18.99 -10.47 33.04
CA ASP A 180 -19.27 -9.19 32.40
C ASP A 180 -19.40 -9.33 30.88
N THR A 181 -20.08 -8.38 30.27
CA THR A 181 -20.22 -8.26 28.81
C THR A 181 -19.40 -7.09 28.29
N PHE A 182 -18.57 -7.33 27.28
CA PHE A 182 -17.74 -6.32 26.63
C PHE A 182 -18.29 -5.98 25.25
N HIS A 183 -18.68 -4.73 25.08
CA HIS A 183 -19.11 -4.17 23.81
C HIS A 183 -17.95 -3.47 23.14
N PHE A 184 -17.65 -3.85 21.91
CA PHE A 184 -16.53 -3.30 21.15
C PHE A 184 -16.95 -2.98 19.71
N SER A 185 -16.69 -1.75 19.27
CA SER A 185 -17.09 -1.24 17.95
C SER A 185 -16.23 -0.05 17.54
N PHE A 186 -16.37 0.43 16.31
CA PHE A 186 -15.92 1.76 15.93
C PHE A 186 -16.70 2.85 16.69
N SER A 187 -16.07 3.99 16.98
CA SER A 187 -16.71 5.09 17.71
C SER A 187 -17.82 5.81 16.92
N TYR A 188 -17.86 5.62 15.60
CA TYR A 188 -18.87 6.17 14.70
C TYR A 188 -19.06 5.22 13.51
N PRO A 189 -20.23 5.26 12.83
CA PRO A 189 -20.51 4.37 11.71
C PRO A 189 -19.64 4.74 10.51
N ILE A 190 -19.18 3.72 9.79
CA ILE A 190 -18.37 3.88 8.58
C ILE A 190 -19.23 3.48 7.39
N ARG A 191 -19.36 4.38 6.42
CA ARG A 191 -20.18 4.16 5.23
C ARG A 191 -19.53 3.11 4.31
N ASP A 192 -20.36 2.40 3.57
CA ASP A 192 -19.96 1.45 2.53
C ASP A 192 -19.04 0.30 3.02
N LEU A 193 -19.16 -0.10 4.28
CA LEU A 193 -18.51 -1.31 4.78
C LEU A 193 -19.16 -2.55 4.16
N THR A 194 -18.32 -3.41 3.58
CA THR A 194 -18.71 -4.68 2.97
C THR A 194 -18.55 -5.86 3.92
N SER A 195 -17.58 -5.78 4.83
CA SER A 195 -17.36 -6.79 5.86
C SER A 195 -16.70 -6.20 7.09
N CYS A 196 -16.85 -6.89 8.21
CA CYS A 196 -16.11 -6.60 9.43
C CYS A 196 -15.61 -7.91 10.02
N GLU A 197 -14.44 -7.86 10.64
CA GLU A 197 -13.78 -9.00 11.24
C GLU A 197 -13.32 -8.60 12.65
N LEU A 198 -13.58 -9.48 13.62
CA LEU A 198 -13.06 -9.36 14.98
C LEU A 198 -11.86 -10.29 15.13
N THR A 199 -10.72 -9.75 15.51
CA THR A 199 -9.57 -10.53 15.95
C THR A 199 -9.51 -10.49 17.47
N ALA A 200 -9.69 -11.65 18.08
CA ALA A 200 -9.60 -11.85 19.52
C ALA A 200 -8.15 -12.19 19.96
N PRO A 201 -7.82 -12.06 21.25
CA PRO A 201 -6.53 -12.49 21.78
C PRO A 201 -6.27 -13.98 21.55
N VAL A 202 -5.02 -14.37 21.32
CA VAL A 202 -4.62 -15.76 21.01
C VAL A 202 -5.10 -16.78 22.06
N SER A 203 -5.29 -16.35 23.30
CA SER A 203 -5.80 -17.15 24.41
C SER A 203 -7.29 -17.56 24.30
N THR A 204 -8.01 -17.12 23.27
CA THR A 204 -9.48 -17.30 23.12
C THR A 204 -9.91 -18.29 22.03
N TYR A 205 -9.01 -19.17 21.59
CA TYR A 205 -9.09 -20.02 20.37
C TYR A 205 -10.44 -20.72 20.07
N ASP A 206 -11.27 -21.05 21.07
CA ASP A 206 -12.54 -21.80 20.90
C ASP A 206 -13.82 -20.97 21.02
N ARG A 207 -13.76 -19.63 20.96
CA ARG A 207 -14.94 -18.77 21.14
C ARG A 207 -15.48 -18.23 19.81
N TYR A 208 -16.80 -18.35 19.64
CA TYR A 208 -17.55 -17.64 18.61
C TYR A 208 -18.14 -16.36 19.18
N TYR A 209 -18.09 -15.28 18.41
CA TYR A 209 -18.56 -13.96 18.83
C TYR A 209 -19.71 -13.51 17.93
N GLU A 210 -20.74 -12.94 18.56
CA GLU A 210 -21.89 -12.41 17.85
C GLU A 210 -21.64 -10.96 17.45
N ARG A 211 -22.06 -10.61 16.24
CA ARG A 211 -22.20 -9.22 15.80
C ARG A 211 -23.28 -8.56 16.65
N ASP A 212 -23.00 -7.35 17.12
CA ASP A 212 -23.99 -6.54 17.83
C ASP A 212 -25.03 -6.02 16.83
N VAL A 213 -26.26 -6.51 16.92
CA VAL A 213 -27.36 -6.10 16.03
C VAL A 213 -27.69 -4.61 16.17
N ILE A 214 -27.48 -4.03 17.36
CA ILE A 214 -27.73 -2.60 17.62
C ILE A 214 -26.63 -1.76 16.99
N ASN A 215 -25.38 -2.24 17.04
CA ASN A 215 -24.19 -1.55 16.57
C ASN A 215 -23.68 -2.10 15.23
N TRP A 216 -24.59 -2.56 14.36
CA TRP A 216 -24.23 -3.21 13.11
C TRP A 216 -23.41 -2.30 12.19
N ASP A 217 -23.81 -1.02 12.11
CA ASP A 217 -23.22 0.01 11.25
C ASP A 217 -21.84 0.51 11.74
N THR A 218 -21.47 0.18 12.99
CA THR A 218 -20.18 0.53 13.60
C THR A 218 -19.25 -0.67 13.70
N CYS A 219 -19.55 -1.76 12.98
CA CYS A 219 -18.88 -3.05 13.14
C CYS A 219 -18.86 -3.56 14.60
N GLY A 220 -19.95 -3.41 15.34
CA GLY A 220 -20.02 -3.80 16.74
C GLY A 220 -20.02 -5.31 16.97
N TYR A 221 -19.39 -5.71 18.07
CA TYR A 221 -19.35 -7.06 18.60
C TYR A 221 -19.68 -7.07 20.09
N VAL A 222 -20.38 -8.12 20.52
CA VAL A 222 -20.71 -8.36 21.93
C VAL A 222 -19.98 -9.61 22.43
N ILE A 223 -19.06 -9.42 23.37
CA ILE A 223 -18.32 -10.50 24.02
C ILE A 223 -18.96 -10.74 25.38
N LYS A 224 -19.85 -11.73 25.45
CA LYS A 224 -20.54 -12.13 26.69
C LYS A 224 -19.63 -13.02 27.53
N ASN A 225 -19.86 -13.08 28.83
CA ASN A 225 -19.16 -13.99 29.75
C ASN A 225 -17.64 -13.88 29.63
N ILE A 226 -17.11 -12.70 29.92
CA ILE A 226 -15.66 -12.46 29.92
C ILE A 226 -14.99 -13.36 30.95
N THR A 227 -13.86 -13.92 30.55
CA THR A 227 -12.98 -14.75 31.38
C THR A 227 -11.58 -14.16 31.37
N LYS A 228 -10.69 -14.70 32.21
CA LYS A 228 -9.27 -14.32 32.23
C LYS A 228 -8.58 -14.56 30.87
N ASN A 229 -9.05 -15.52 30.08
CA ASN A 229 -8.48 -15.82 28.77
C ASN A 229 -8.81 -14.77 27.71
N ASP A 230 -9.81 -13.91 27.95
CA ASP A 230 -10.22 -12.84 27.05
C ASP A 230 -9.38 -11.55 27.25
N GLU A 231 -8.50 -11.53 28.25
CA GLU A 231 -7.57 -10.42 28.48
C GLU A 231 -6.62 -10.27 27.29
N GLY A 232 -6.46 -9.03 26.82
CA GLY A 232 -5.52 -8.72 25.75
C GLY A 232 -6.01 -7.63 24.80
N MET A 233 -5.31 -7.54 23.67
CA MET A 233 -5.64 -6.63 22.58
C MET A 233 -6.72 -7.26 21.69
N TRP A 234 -7.83 -6.55 21.57
CA TRP A 234 -8.91 -6.84 20.63
C TRP A 234 -8.79 -5.90 19.45
N ARG A 235 -9.06 -6.41 18.24
CA ARG A 235 -9.03 -5.63 17.00
C ARG A 235 -10.30 -5.84 16.21
N ILE A 236 -10.86 -4.76 15.69
CA ILE A 236 -11.86 -4.82 14.62
C ILE A 236 -11.22 -4.31 13.35
N MET A 237 -11.35 -5.07 12.27
CA MET A 237 -11.06 -4.62 10.91
C MET A 237 -12.37 -4.48 10.15
N GLY A 238 -12.64 -3.32 9.58
CA GLY A 238 -13.75 -3.08 8.66
C GLY A 238 -13.21 -2.94 7.23
N VAL A 239 -13.76 -3.67 6.28
CA VAL A 239 -13.40 -3.57 4.86
C VAL A 239 -14.50 -2.82 4.13
N GLY A 240 -14.20 -1.64 3.61
CA GLY A 240 -15.06 -0.87 2.72
C GLY A 240 -14.30 -0.48 1.45
N ARG A 241 -14.39 0.79 1.05
CA ARG A 241 -13.55 1.36 -0.03
C ARG A 241 -12.06 1.30 0.29
N ILE A 242 -11.74 1.43 1.58
CA ILE A 242 -10.43 1.16 2.18
C ILE A 242 -10.61 0.23 3.37
N VAL A 243 -9.51 -0.11 4.04
CA VAL A 243 -9.56 -0.86 5.31
C VAL A 243 -9.57 0.13 6.47
N TYR A 244 -10.42 -0.10 7.44
CA TYR A 244 -10.48 0.63 8.69
C TYR A 244 -10.13 -0.29 9.83
N GLU A 245 -9.38 0.20 10.82
CA GLU A 245 -9.01 -0.60 11.97
C GLU A 245 -9.23 0.13 13.29
N THR A 246 -9.57 -0.63 14.33
CA THR A 246 -9.57 -0.11 15.68
C THR A 246 -9.10 -1.15 16.68
N LEU A 247 -8.60 -0.67 17.81
CA LEU A 247 -7.97 -1.47 18.85
C LEU A 247 -8.54 -1.10 20.21
N ALA A 248 -8.79 -2.12 21.03
CA ALA A 248 -9.16 -1.97 22.42
C ALA A 248 -8.40 -2.97 23.29
N TYR A 249 -8.02 -2.56 24.49
CA TYR A 249 -7.40 -3.45 25.46
C TYR A 249 -8.40 -3.81 26.56
N LEU A 250 -8.68 -5.10 26.71
CA LEU A 250 -9.48 -5.63 27.80
C LEU A 250 -8.55 -6.10 28.91
N LYS A 251 -8.74 -5.59 30.12
CA LYS A 251 -8.02 -6.03 31.32
C LYS A 251 -8.96 -6.80 32.23
N TYR A 252 -8.60 -8.03 32.57
CA TYR A 252 -9.35 -8.80 33.55
C TYR A 252 -8.99 -8.35 34.97
N THR A 253 -9.99 -8.27 35.86
CA THR A 253 -9.81 -7.92 37.28
C THR A 253 -10.47 -8.92 38.20
#